data_AF-A0A4Q5QFB8-F1
#
_entry.id   AF-A0A4Q5QFB8-F1
#
_cell.length_a   1.000
_cell.length_b   1.000
_cell.length_c   1.000
_cell.angle_alpha   90.00
_cell.angle_beta   90.00
_cell.angle_gamma   90.00
#
_symmetry.space_group_name_H-M   'P 1'
#
loop_
_entity.id
_entity.type
_entity.pdbx_description
1 polymer ?
#
loop_
_entity_poly.entity_id
_entity_poly.type
_entity_poly.pdbx_seq_one_letter_code
_entity_poly.pdbx_strand_id
1 'polypeptide(L)'
;MSNTREWRRKPRTSKPNSRQKRNGLFLDAHPICQQCANRPAVEAHHRLPKQHPFRYQWEYMEALCAPCHVRTHQQVRVIVRISLAKSR
;
A
#
# COMPACT_ATOMS: atom_id res chain seq x y z
N MET A 1 21.50 -8.56 -8.86
CA MET A 1 20.61 -7.76 -7.97
C MET A 1 19.89 -6.71 -8.82
N SER A 2 18.58 -6.88 -9.05
CA SER A 2 17.79 -5.94 -9.87
C SER A 2 17.76 -4.56 -9.22
N ASN A 3 18.45 -3.60 -9.83
CA ASN A 3 18.64 -2.25 -9.31
C ASN A 3 17.27 -1.55 -9.17
N THR A 4 16.75 -1.47 -7.94
CA THR A 4 15.45 -0.87 -7.60
C THR A 4 15.36 0.60 -8.01
N ARG A 5 16.49 1.25 -8.33
CA ARG A 5 16.57 2.63 -8.79
C ARG A 5 16.09 2.77 -10.25
N GLU A 6 16.39 1.82 -11.12
CA GLU A 6 15.93 1.85 -12.52
C GLU A 6 14.44 1.58 -12.65
N TRP A 7 13.91 0.66 -11.85
CA TRP A 7 12.47 0.40 -11.81
C TRP A 7 11.68 1.65 -11.38
N ARG A 8 12.23 2.42 -10.43
CA ARG A 8 11.65 3.70 -9.97
C ARG A 8 11.75 4.84 -10.97
N ARG A 9 12.67 4.78 -11.95
CA ARG A 9 12.88 5.84 -12.96
C ARG A 9 11.93 5.72 -14.16
N LYS A 10 11.21 4.60 -14.32
CA LYS A 10 10.32 4.40 -15.46
C LYS A 10 9.12 5.35 -15.35
N PRO A 11 8.78 6.11 -16.40
CA PRO A 11 7.54 6.88 -16.44
C PRO A 11 6.36 5.92 -16.23
N ARG A 12 5.25 6.43 -15.66
CA ARG A 12 4.00 5.67 -15.57
C ARG A 12 3.69 5.12 -16.97
N THR A 13 3.62 3.79 -17.09
CA THR A 13 3.39 3.10 -18.37
C THR A 13 2.17 3.71 -19.07
N SER A 14 2.27 3.97 -20.37
CA SER A 14 1.14 4.41 -21.19
C SER A 14 0.02 3.35 -21.27
N LYS A 15 0.34 2.11 -20.89
CA LYS A 15 -0.59 0.98 -20.79
C LYS A 15 -0.53 0.40 -19.37
N PRO A 16 -1.28 0.95 -18.40
CA PRO A 16 -1.29 0.42 -17.04
C PRO A 16 -2.01 -0.92 -16.97
N ASN A 17 -1.46 -1.87 -16.21
CA ASN A 17 -2.20 -3.08 -15.87
C ASN A 17 -3.35 -2.75 -14.88
N SER A 18 -4.24 -3.72 -14.64
CA SER A 18 -5.41 -3.56 -13.77
C SER A 18 -5.07 -3.04 -12.37
N ARG A 19 -3.96 -3.52 -11.78
CA ARG A 19 -3.46 -3.04 -10.48
C ARG A 19 -3.03 -1.59 -10.54
N GLN A 20 -2.24 -1.21 -11.54
CA GLN A 20 -1.76 0.16 -11.71
C GLN A 20 -2.92 1.13 -11.95
N LYS A 21 -3.91 0.73 -12.76
CA LYS A 21 -5.12 1.51 -13.02
C LYS A 21 -5.94 1.73 -11.74
N ARG A 22 -6.25 0.66 -10.99
CA ARG A 22 -6.99 0.77 -9.72
C ARG A 22 -6.29 1.68 -8.71
N ASN A 23 -4.99 1.45 -8.51
CA ASN A 23 -4.22 2.24 -7.54
C ASN A 23 -4.09 3.71 -7.97
N GLY A 24 -3.97 3.98 -9.27
CA GLY A 24 -3.98 5.35 -9.81
C GLY A 24 -5.31 6.05 -9.52
N LEU A 25 -6.42 5.48 -9.96
CA LEU A 25 -7.77 6.04 -9.73
C LEU A 25 -8.05 6.29 -8.25
N PHE A 26 -7.63 5.38 -7.38
CA PHE A 26 -7.81 5.53 -5.95
C PHE A 26 -6.97 6.68 -5.37
N LEU A 27 -5.72 6.86 -5.81
CA LEU A 27 -4.86 7.95 -5.37
C LEU A 27 -5.29 9.31 -5.94
N ASP A 28 -5.82 9.34 -7.16
CA ASP A 28 -6.37 10.56 -7.77
C ASP A 28 -7.60 11.05 -6.99
N ALA A 29 -8.44 10.12 -6.50
CA ALA A 29 -9.58 10.44 -5.65
C ALA A 29 -9.19 10.78 -4.20
N HIS A 30 -8.02 10.36 -3.75
CA HIS A 30 -7.54 10.54 -2.36
C HIS A 30 -6.12 11.12 -2.36
N PRO A 31 -5.94 12.41 -2.72
CA PRO A 31 -4.62 12.99 -2.95
C PRO A 31 -3.81 13.20 -1.66
N ILE A 32 -4.44 13.15 -0.48
CA ILE A 32 -3.82 13.39 0.82
C ILE A 32 -3.77 12.09 1.63
N CYS A 33 -2.66 11.89 2.36
CA CYS A 33 -2.46 10.74 3.23
C CYS A 33 -3.57 10.65 4.30
N GLN A 34 -4.31 9.54 4.30
CA GLN A 34 -5.43 9.31 5.22
C GLN A 34 -4.99 9.02 6.67
N GLN A 35 -3.71 8.71 6.91
CA GLN A 35 -3.20 8.49 8.26
C GLN A 35 -2.68 9.76 8.94
N CYS A 36 -1.96 10.62 8.22
CA CYS A 36 -1.31 11.80 8.82
C CYS A 36 -1.90 13.13 8.39
N ALA A 37 -2.77 13.15 7.36
CA ALA A 37 -3.41 14.33 6.80
C ALA A 37 -2.48 15.49 6.36
N ASN A 38 -1.15 15.30 6.38
CA ASN A 38 -0.17 16.37 6.20
C ASN A 38 0.71 16.19 4.94
N ARG A 39 0.65 15.03 4.30
CA ARG A 39 1.52 14.69 3.15
C ARG A 39 0.69 14.17 1.99
N PRO A 40 1.12 14.38 0.74
CA PRO A 40 0.46 13.79 -0.41
C PRO A 40 0.50 12.25 -0.31
N ALA A 41 -0.60 11.62 -0.69
CA ALA A 41 -0.66 10.17 -0.84
C ALA A 41 0.09 9.76 -2.11
N VAL A 42 0.93 8.74 -1.98
CA VAL A 42 1.74 8.22 -3.10
C VAL A 42 1.60 6.71 -3.27
N GLU A 43 1.04 6.02 -2.28
CA GLU A 43 0.84 4.58 -2.28
C GLU A 43 -0.56 4.21 -1.83
N ALA A 44 -1.24 3.38 -2.63
CA ALA A 44 -2.49 2.74 -2.23
C ALA A 44 -2.21 1.42 -1.51
N HIS A 45 -2.56 1.36 -0.23
CA HIS A 45 -2.45 0.21 0.65
C HIS A 45 -3.74 -0.61 0.65
N HIS A 46 -3.66 -1.93 0.84
CA HIS A 46 -4.85 -2.77 1.05
C HIS A 46 -4.80 -3.29 2.48
N ARG A 47 -5.84 -2.98 3.28
CA ARG A 47 -5.93 -3.38 4.70
C ARG A 47 -6.03 -4.90 4.87
N LEU A 48 -6.70 -5.56 3.92
CA LEU A 48 -6.96 -6.99 3.98
C LEU A 48 -5.77 -7.83 3.48
N PRO A 49 -5.61 -9.08 3.93
CA PRO A 49 -4.52 -9.97 3.53
C PRO A 49 -4.64 -10.44 2.09
N LYS A 50 -3.58 -11.07 1.55
CA LYS A 50 -3.60 -11.57 0.16
C LYS A 50 -4.67 -12.66 0.07
N GLN A 51 -5.30 -12.80 -1.10
CA GLN A 51 -6.38 -13.76 -1.38
C GLN A 51 -7.74 -13.47 -0.72
N HIS A 52 -7.86 -12.46 0.13
CA HIS A 52 -9.18 -12.05 0.64
C HIS A 52 -10.07 -11.56 -0.52
N PRO A 53 -11.33 -12.04 -0.66
CA PRO A 53 -12.19 -11.73 -1.80
C PRO A 53 -12.44 -10.22 -1.97
N PHE A 54 -12.61 -9.51 -0.85
CA PHE A 54 -12.86 -8.07 -0.85
C PHE A 54 -11.60 -7.19 -0.85
N ARG A 55 -10.40 -7.78 -0.93
CA ARG A 55 -9.13 -7.04 -0.80
C ARG A 55 -9.04 -5.80 -1.69
N TYR A 56 -9.64 -5.85 -2.88
CA TYR A 56 -9.52 -4.82 -3.91
C TYR A 56 -10.68 -3.82 -3.96
N GLN A 57 -11.66 -3.93 -3.06
CA GLN A 57 -12.72 -2.92 -2.91
C GLN A 57 -12.16 -1.69 -2.21
N TRP A 58 -12.66 -0.51 -2.59
CA TRP A 58 -12.11 0.78 -2.17
C TRP A 58 -12.23 1.01 -0.65
N GLU A 59 -13.28 0.51 -0.01
CA GLU A 59 -13.47 0.60 1.44
C GLU A 59 -12.38 -0.12 2.26
N TYR A 60 -11.69 -1.08 1.64
CA TYR A 60 -10.57 -1.82 2.22
C TYR A 60 -9.21 -1.32 1.73
N MET A 61 -9.17 -0.18 1.04
CA MET A 61 -7.95 0.48 0.60
C MET A 61 -7.67 1.75 1.41
N GLU A 62 -6.39 2.14 1.47
CA GLU A 62 -5.95 3.39 2.11
C GLU A 62 -4.94 4.13 1.25
N ALA A 63 -5.06 5.46 1.18
CA ALA A 63 -4.15 6.33 0.47
C ALA A 63 -3.12 6.87 1.46
N LEU A 64 -1.86 6.46 1.31
CA LEU A 64 -0.81 6.72 2.30
C LEU A 64 0.38 7.45 1.66
N CYS A 65 1.01 8.32 2.45
CA CYS A 65 2.36 8.76 2.15
C CYS A 65 3.36 7.61 2.44
N ALA A 66 4.52 7.62 1.78
CA ALA A 66 5.48 6.50 1.89
C ALA A 66 5.89 6.17 3.35
N PRO A 67 6.15 7.14 4.25
CA PRO A 67 6.49 6.82 5.64
C PRO A 67 5.35 6.15 6.42
N CYS A 68 4.11 6.60 6.21
CA CYS A 68 2.91 5.98 6.79
C CYS A 68 2.72 4.56 6.27
N HIS A 69 2.90 4.35 4.96
CA HIS A 69 2.77 3.03 4.36
C HIS A 69 3.78 2.03 4.93
N VAL A 70 5.05 2.42 5.07
CA VAL A 70 6.08 1.57 5.70
C VAL A 70 5.71 1.21 7.14
N ARG A 71 5.23 2.17 7.93
CA ARG A 71 4.81 1.95 9.32
C ARG A 71 3.70 0.89 9.42
N THR A 72 2.70 0.94 8.53
CA THR A 72 1.62 -0.05 8.50
C THR A 72 2.16 -1.48 8.31
N HIS A 73 3.14 -1.69 7.43
CA HIS A 73 3.75 -3.02 7.26
C HIS A 73 4.59 -3.47 8.45
N GLN A 74 5.20 -2.54 9.19
CA GLN A 74 5.98 -2.86 10.38
C GLN A 74 5.09 -3.29 11.55
N GLN A 75 3.96 -2.60 11.77
CA GLN A 75 3.02 -2.95 12.85
C GLN A 75 2.47 -4.37 12.69
N VAL A 76 2.10 -4.77 11.47
CA VAL A 76 1.61 -6.13 11.19
C VAL A 76 2.65 -7.20 11.55
N ARG A 77 3.94 -6.95 11.28
CA ARG A 77 5.01 -7.91 11.58
C ARG A 77 5.22 -8.13 13.08
N VAL A 78 5.02 -7.10 13.90
CA VAL A 78 5.16 -7.20 15.36
C VAL A 78 4.04 -8.08 15.94
N ILE A 79 2.79 -7.86 15.50
CA ILE A 79 1.64 -8.62 16.00
C ILE A 79 1.82 -10.12 15.70
N VAL A 80 2.17 -10.47 14.45
CA VAL A 80 2.38 -11.88 14.05
C VAL A 80 3.45 -12.57 14.91
N ARG A 81 4.52 -11.85 15.27
CA ARG A 81 5.59 -12.38 16.14
C ARG A 81 5.11 -12.65 17.56
N ILE A 82 4.31 -11.75 18.14
CA ILE A 82 3.77 -11.93 19.49
C ILE A 82 2.78 -13.11 19.52
N SER A 83 1.92 -13.25 18.51
CA SER A 83 0.96 -14.36 18.40
C SER A 83 1.65 -15.73 18.30
N LEU A 84 2.76 -15.81 17.56
CA LEU A 84 3.56 -17.03 17.45
C LEU A 84 4.33 -17.35 18.75
N ALA A 85 4.78 -16.33 19.49
CA ALA A 85 5.53 -16.52 20.73
C ALA A 85 4.65 -16.95 21.92
N LYS A 86 3.36 -16.66 21.91
CA LYS A 86 2.42 -16.97 23.02
C LYS A 86 1.78 -18.37 22.92
N SER A 87 2.14 -19.16 21.91
CA SER A 87 1.62 -20.52 21.69
C SER A 87 2.59 -21.63 22.14
N ARG A 88 3.46 -21.34 23.12
CA ARG A 88 4.36 -22.32 23.77
C ARG A 88 4.22 -22.25 25.27
#